data_AF-A0A4Q3NCN3-F1
#
_entry.id   AF-A0A4Q3NCN3-F1
#
_cell.length_a   1.000
_cell.length_b   1.000
_cell.length_c   1.000
_cell.angle_alpha   90.00
_cell.angle_beta   90.00
_cell.angle_gamma   90.00
#
_symmetry.space_group_name_H-M   'P 1'
#
loop_
_entity.id
_entity.type
_entity.pdbx_description
1 polymer ?
#
loop_
_entity_poly.entity_id
_entity_poly.type
_entity_poly.pdbx_seq_one_letter_code
_entity_poly.pdbx_strand_id
1 'polypeptide(L)'
;NVTVGGSGWSEFAEFIESGKMRPIGVTSQKRLPGINVPTMKEQGFDVVLGNWRGVYGGPGITAEQRAALTDAVLRATKTRAWTDALKKNGWTPAVLSGKEFDDFVEYEFSSLRAIMYLSGMV
;
A
#
# COMPACT_ATOMS: atom_id res chain seq x y z
N ASN A 1 13.95 2.63 24.62
CA ASN A 1 13.15 1.42 24.37
C ASN A 1 11.95 1.78 23.51
N VAL A 2 11.77 1.12 22.37
CA VAL A 2 10.59 1.29 21.51
C VAL A 2 9.52 0.31 22.00
N THR A 3 8.34 0.83 22.35
CA THR A 3 7.23 0.02 22.90
C THR A 3 6.21 -0.37 21.83
N VAL A 4 6.09 0.43 20.77
CA VAL A 4 5.17 0.23 19.64
C VAL A 4 5.86 0.69 18.36
N GLY A 5 5.70 -0.06 17.28
CA GLY A 5 6.17 0.29 15.94
C GLY A 5 5.11 -0.02 14.88
N GLY A 6 5.19 0.66 13.75
CA GLY A 6 4.33 0.43 12.58
C GLY A 6 5.17 0.06 11.36
N SER A 7 4.73 -0.94 10.60
CA SER A 7 5.32 -1.37 9.33
C SER A 7 4.29 -2.18 8.53
N GLY A 8 4.66 -2.65 7.34
CA GLY A 8 3.84 -3.61 6.62
C GLY A 8 3.75 -4.94 7.36
N TRP A 9 2.68 -5.69 7.06
CA TRP A 9 2.44 -7.00 7.70
C TRP A 9 3.58 -7.98 7.41
N SER A 10 4.06 -7.99 6.16
CA SER A 10 5.17 -8.84 5.71
C SER A 10 6.43 -8.68 6.53
N GLU A 11 6.75 -7.46 6.96
CA GLU A 11 7.96 -7.15 7.72
C GLU A 11 7.87 -7.60 9.19
N PHE A 12 6.66 -7.73 9.73
CA PHE A 12 6.43 -8.11 11.14
C PHE A 12 5.92 -9.54 11.32
N ALA A 13 5.49 -10.22 10.26
CA ALA A 13 4.88 -11.55 10.33
C ALA A 13 5.73 -12.56 11.11
N GLU A 14 7.02 -12.68 10.80
CA GLU A 14 7.93 -13.63 11.49
C GLU A 14 8.08 -13.32 12.99
N PHE A 15 8.06 -12.04 13.37
CA PHE A 15 8.16 -11.63 14.78
C PHE A 15 6.85 -11.84 15.54
N ILE A 16 5.72 -11.71 14.85
CA ILE A 16 4.39 -12.00 15.41
C ILE A 16 4.24 -13.52 15.61
N GLU A 17 4.60 -14.32 14.61
CA GLU A 17 4.52 -15.78 14.65
C GLU A 17 5.47 -16.38 15.70
N SER A 18 6.67 -15.81 15.88
CA SER A 18 7.60 -16.21 16.93
C SER A 18 7.24 -15.69 18.33
N GLY A 19 6.13 -14.94 18.48
CA GLY A 19 5.65 -14.40 19.76
C GLY A 19 6.48 -13.23 20.30
N LYS A 20 7.44 -12.70 19.53
CA LYS A 20 8.26 -11.54 19.90
C LYS A 20 7.50 -10.22 19.77
N MET A 21 6.46 -10.19 18.95
CA MET A 21 5.58 -9.04 18.75
C MET A 21 4.12 -9.46 18.91
N ARG A 22 3.30 -8.52 19.39
CA ARG A 22 1.85 -8.67 19.45
C ARG A 22 1.20 -7.72 18.45
N PRO A 23 0.41 -8.20 17.46
CA PRO A 23 -0.31 -7.32 16.57
C PRO A 23 -1.42 -6.61 17.33
N ILE A 24 -1.56 -5.30 17.12
CA ILE A 24 -2.57 -4.46 17.78
C ILE A 24 -3.60 -3.86 16.81
N GLY A 25 -3.27 -3.79 15.51
CA GLY A 25 -4.17 -3.29 14.49
C GLY A 25 -3.56 -3.34 13.11
N VAL A 26 -4.41 -3.32 12.08
CA VAL A 26 -4.02 -3.10 10.68
C VAL A 26 -4.64 -1.80 10.16
N THR A 27 -3.91 -1.06 9.33
CA THR A 27 -4.39 0.21 8.74
C THR A 27 -5.16 0.00 7.43
N SER A 28 -5.39 -1.24 7.02
CA SER A 28 -6.18 -1.56 5.83
C SER A 28 -7.68 -1.31 6.06
N GLN A 29 -8.42 -1.03 4.99
CA GLN A 29 -9.87 -0.79 5.03
C GLN A 29 -10.65 -1.97 5.63
N LYS A 30 -10.17 -3.19 5.39
CA LYS A 30 -10.74 -4.46 5.88
C LYS A 30 -9.61 -5.29 6.50
N ARG A 31 -9.96 -6.25 7.36
CA ARG A 31 -9.00 -7.21 7.91
C ARG A 31 -8.28 -7.97 6.79
N LEU A 32 -7.02 -8.31 7.03
CA LEU A 32 -6.24 -9.10 6.08
C LEU A 32 -6.75 -10.55 6.07
N PRO A 33 -6.80 -11.21 4.89
CA PRO A 33 -7.25 -12.59 4.80
C PRO A 33 -6.43 -13.53 5.70
N GLY A 34 -7.11 -14.39 6.45
CA GLY A 34 -6.46 -15.37 7.33
C GLY A 34 -5.87 -14.80 8.62
N ILE A 35 -6.03 -13.49 8.89
CA ILE A 35 -5.43 -12.82 10.04
C ILE A 35 -6.55 -12.24 10.93
N ASN A 36 -6.60 -12.67 12.19
CA ASN A 36 -7.57 -12.19 13.16
C ASN A 36 -7.06 -10.96 13.93
N VAL A 37 -6.72 -9.90 13.19
CA VAL A 37 -6.28 -8.61 13.76
C VAL A 37 -7.27 -7.53 13.32
N PRO A 38 -7.80 -6.71 14.25
CA PRO A 38 -8.77 -5.68 13.91
C PRO A 38 -8.15 -4.58 13.06
N THR A 39 -8.95 -3.95 12.21
CA THR A 39 -8.57 -2.71 11.54
C THR A 39 -8.55 -1.54 12.53
N MET A 40 -7.88 -0.44 12.18
CA MET A 40 -7.98 0.80 12.96
C MET A 40 -9.42 1.34 12.97
N LYS A 41 -10.16 1.19 11.86
CA LYS A 41 -11.58 1.58 11.76
C LYS A 41 -12.48 0.81 12.73
N GLU A 42 -12.31 -0.51 12.84
CA GLU A 42 -13.05 -1.33 13.82
C GLU A 42 -12.75 -0.94 15.26
N GLN A 43 -11.61 -0.29 15.50
CA GLN A 43 -11.21 0.22 16.82
C GLN A 43 -11.65 1.68 17.06
N GLY A 44 -12.42 2.27 16.14
CA GLY A 44 -12.95 3.64 16.27
C GLY A 44 -12.03 4.74 15.75
N PHE A 45 -10.92 4.41 15.12
CA PHE A 45 -10.04 5.38 14.47
C PHE A 45 -10.29 5.41 12.97
N ASP A 46 -10.65 6.57 12.42
CA ASP A 46 -10.82 6.71 10.97
C ASP A 46 -9.46 6.83 10.26
N VAL A 47 -8.71 5.73 10.29
CA VAL A 47 -7.37 5.62 9.71
C VAL A 47 -7.37 4.48 8.71
N VAL A 48 -7.16 4.85 7.45
CA VAL A 48 -6.96 3.92 6.35
C VAL A 48 -5.69 4.35 5.64
N LEU A 49 -4.65 3.53 5.74
CA LEU A 49 -3.34 3.83 5.17
C LEU A 49 -2.78 2.56 4.54
N GLY A 50 -2.51 2.65 3.23
CA GLY A 50 -1.91 1.57 2.45
C GLY A 50 -0.45 1.87 2.10
N ASN A 51 0.43 0.88 2.21
CA ASN A 51 1.80 0.96 1.72
C ASN A 51 1.83 0.62 0.23
N TRP A 52 1.50 1.58 -0.63
CA TRP A 52 1.37 1.38 -2.08
C TRP A 52 2.66 1.72 -2.86
N ARG A 53 2.76 1.28 -4.12
CA ARG A 53 3.89 1.56 -5.01
C ARG A 53 3.37 2.04 -6.37
N GLY A 54 4.07 2.99 -6.97
CA GLY A 54 3.76 3.55 -8.29
C GLY A 54 4.91 3.37 -9.27
N VAL A 55 4.58 3.22 -10.56
CA VAL A 55 5.55 3.25 -11.67
C VAL A 55 5.29 4.49 -12.48
N TYR A 56 6.31 5.33 -12.67
CA TYR A 56 6.21 6.58 -13.39
C TYR A 56 7.02 6.54 -14.69
N GLY A 57 6.47 7.12 -15.75
CA GLY A 57 7.21 7.41 -16.97
C GLY A 57 8.12 8.62 -16.77
N GLY A 58 9.18 8.71 -17.58
CA GLY A 58 10.03 9.89 -17.63
C GLY A 58 9.28 11.13 -18.14
N PRO A 59 9.76 12.35 -17.85
CA PRO A 59 9.17 13.56 -18.38
C PRO A 59 9.31 13.61 -19.92
N GLY A 60 8.33 14.22 -20.59
CA GLY A 60 8.39 14.47 -22.04
C GLY A 60 8.08 13.28 -22.96
N ILE A 61 7.63 12.14 -22.42
CA ILE A 61 7.16 11.02 -23.24
C ILE A 61 5.88 11.37 -24.00
N THR A 62 5.71 10.82 -25.20
CA THR A 62 4.47 10.98 -25.97
C THR A 62 3.32 10.17 -25.36
N ALA A 63 2.09 10.47 -25.78
CA ALA A 63 0.91 9.71 -25.34
C ALA A 63 1.00 8.22 -25.72
N GLU A 64 1.54 7.93 -26.91
CA GLU A 64 1.75 6.56 -27.41
C GLU A 64 2.80 5.82 -26.58
N GLN A 65 3.89 6.49 -26.22
CA GLN A 65 4.92 5.93 -25.34
C GLN A 65 4.36 5.65 -23.94
N ARG A 66 3.57 6.58 -23.37
CA ARG A 66 2.88 6.36 -22.09
C ARG A 66 1.98 5.13 -22.17
N ALA A 67 1.14 5.03 -23.20
CA ALA A 67 0.23 3.91 -23.39
C ALA A 67 1.00 2.58 -23.49
N ALA A 68 2.08 2.52 -24.26
CA ALA A 68 2.90 1.32 -24.42
C ALA A 68 3.55 0.88 -23.10
N LEU A 69 4.08 1.81 -22.31
CA LEU A 69 4.67 1.52 -21.00
C LEU A 69 3.63 1.06 -19.99
N THR A 70 2.48 1.75 -19.92
CA THR A 70 1.36 1.35 -19.05
C THR A 70 0.89 -0.07 -19.36
N ASP A 71 0.68 -0.38 -20.64
CA ASP A 71 0.24 -1.71 -21.08
C ASP A 71 1.29 -2.80 -20.78
N ALA A 72 2.58 -2.50 -20.92
CA ALA A 72 3.65 -3.42 -20.51
C ALA A 72 3.59 -3.75 -19.00
N VAL A 73 3.39 -2.74 -18.14
CA VAL A 73 3.23 -2.94 -16.69
C VAL A 73 1.96 -3.74 -16.39
N LEU A 74 0.83 -3.38 -17.00
CA LEU A 74 -0.44 -4.10 -16.80
C LEU A 74 -0.34 -5.57 -17.22
N ARG A 75 0.32 -5.88 -18.34
CA ARG A 75 0.60 -7.27 -18.72
C ARG A 75 1.47 -7.98 -17.70
N ALA A 76 2.50 -7.34 -17.17
CA ALA A 76 3.36 -7.94 -16.15
C ALA A 76 2.56 -8.33 -14.89
N THR A 77 1.58 -7.52 -14.48
CA THR A 77 0.70 -7.84 -13.34
C THR A 77 -0.22 -9.05 -13.58
N LYS A 78 -0.41 -9.49 -14.83
CA LYS A 78 -1.23 -10.66 -15.18
C LYS A 78 -0.41 -11.95 -15.22
N THR A 79 0.91 -11.86 -15.02
CA THR A 79 1.78 -13.04 -15.08
C THR A 79 1.67 -13.90 -13.83
N ARG A 80 1.96 -15.20 -13.98
CA ARG A 80 2.09 -16.12 -12.84
C ARG A 80 3.17 -15.66 -11.86
N ALA A 81 4.32 -15.21 -12.37
CA ALA A 81 5.41 -14.71 -11.55
C ALA A 81 4.97 -13.58 -10.62
N TRP A 82 4.15 -12.64 -11.11
CA TRP A 82 3.57 -11.59 -10.27
C TRP A 82 2.58 -12.13 -9.25
N THR A 83 1.68 -13.02 -9.66
CA THR A 83 0.69 -13.64 -8.74
C THR A 83 1.38 -14.42 -7.62
N ASP A 84 2.44 -15.16 -7.93
CA ASP A 84 3.22 -15.92 -6.95
C ASP A 84 4.00 -14.98 -6.01
N ALA A 85 4.51 -13.84 -6.53
CA ALA A 85 5.13 -12.81 -5.70
C ALA A 85 4.15 -12.15 -4.74
N LEU A 86 2.92 -11.84 -5.19
CA LEU A 86 1.87 -11.27 -4.33
C LEU A 86 1.56 -12.21 -3.15
N LYS A 87 1.40 -13.51 -3.43
CA LYS A 87 1.15 -14.53 -2.40
C LYS A 87 2.32 -14.66 -1.44
N LYS A 88 3.54 -14.80 -1.97
CA LYS A 88 4.75 -14.97 -1.16
C LYS A 88 4.97 -13.81 -0.19
N ASN A 89 4.70 -12.59 -0.62
CA ASN A 89 4.92 -11.39 0.18
C ASN A 89 3.64 -10.92 0.93
N GLY A 90 2.52 -11.63 0.82
CA GLY A 90 1.26 -11.21 1.46
C GLY A 90 0.70 -9.87 0.96
N TRP A 91 1.01 -9.50 -0.29
CA TRP A 91 0.57 -8.23 -0.86
C TRP A 91 -0.83 -8.32 -1.45
N THR A 92 -1.68 -7.35 -1.13
CA THR A 92 -3.01 -7.23 -1.73
C THR A 92 -2.92 -6.49 -3.06
N PRO A 93 -3.45 -7.04 -4.17
CA PRO A 93 -3.46 -6.34 -5.45
C PRO A 93 -4.29 -5.04 -5.38
N ALA A 94 -3.71 -3.95 -5.85
CA ALA A 94 -4.36 -2.64 -5.97
C ALA A 94 -3.90 -1.95 -7.27
N VAL A 95 -4.20 -2.59 -8.41
CA VAL A 95 -3.74 -2.10 -9.72
C VAL A 95 -4.63 -0.95 -10.17
N LEU A 96 -4.02 0.23 -10.33
CA LEU A 96 -4.61 1.41 -10.94
C LEU A 96 -3.73 1.87 -12.10
N SER A 97 -4.33 2.50 -13.11
CA SER A 97 -3.61 3.09 -14.24
C SER A 97 -4.41 4.25 -14.82
N GLY A 98 -3.80 5.08 -15.66
CA GLY A 98 -4.51 6.18 -16.31
C GLY A 98 -5.04 7.20 -15.30
N LYS A 99 -6.23 7.74 -15.57
CA LYS A 99 -6.82 8.81 -14.76
C LYS A 99 -7.08 8.37 -13.31
N GLU A 100 -7.47 7.12 -13.10
CA GLU A 100 -7.73 6.59 -11.75
C GLU A 100 -6.46 6.57 -10.89
N PHE A 101 -5.31 6.29 -11.50
CA PHE A 101 -4.03 6.37 -10.80
C PHE A 101 -3.61 7.82 -10.55
N ASP A 102 -3.81 8.70 -11.54
CA ASP A 102 -3.49 10.13 -11.42
C ASP A 102 -4.32 10.77 -10.27
N ASP A 103 -5.63 10.52 -10.23
CA ASP A 103 -6.54 11.02 -9.19
C ASP A 103 -6.20 10.46 -7.80
N PHE A 104 -5.80 9.18 -7.72
CA PHE A 104 -5.37 8.56 -6.48
C PHE A 104 -4.09 9.21 -5.92
N VAL A 105 -3.09 9.45 -6.76
CA VAL A 105 -1.83 10.08 -6.34
C VAL A 105 -2.06 11.52 -5.86
N GLU A 106 -2.92 12.28 -6.54
CA GLU A 106 -3.28 13.65 -6.14
C GLU A 106 -3.96 13.67 -4.77
N TYR A 107 -4.90 12.75 -4.53
CA TYR A 107 -5.55 12.58 -3.23
C TYR A 107 -4.55 12.21 -2.13
N GLU A 108 -3.72 11.20 -2.36
CA GLU A 108 -2.73 10.74 -1.38
C GLU A 108 -1.73 11.84 -1.02
N PHE A 109 -1.23 12.58 -2.01
CA PHE A 109 -0.31 13.69 -1.80
C PHE A 109 -0.95 14.80 -0.97
N SER A 110 -2.18 15.18 -1.30
CA SER A 110 -2.93 16.23 -0.59
C SER A 110 -3.23 15.81 0.86
N SER A 111 -3.69 14.58 1.05
CA SER A 111 -3.98 14.01 2.37
C SER A 111 -2.72 13.94 3.23
N LEU A 112 -1.63 13.40 2.71
CA LEU A 112 -0.37 13.30 3.45
C LEU A 112 0.20 14.68 3.81
N ARG A 113 0.11 15.66 2.91
CA ARG A 113 0.52 17.04 3.21
C ARG A 113 -0.30 17.63 4.35
N ALA A 114 -1.62 17.44 4.35
CA ALA A 114 -2.47 17.90 5.43
C ALA A 114 -2.12 17.23 6.77
N ILE A 115 -1.86 15.92 6.77
CA ILE A 115 -1.42 15.18 7.95
C ILE A 115 -0.09 15.73 8.49
N MET A 116 0.91 15.94 7.62
CA MET A 116 2.20 16.49 8.03
C MET A 116 2.09 17.89 8.63
N TYR A 117 1.20 18.73 8.09
CA TYR A 117 0.96 20.06 8.64
C TYR A 117 0.30 19.99 10.03
N LEU A 118 -0.76 19.18 10.16
CA LEU A 118 -1.47 19.00 11.44
C LEU A 118 -0.58 18.35 12.51
N SER A 119 0.40 17.53 12.12
CA SER A 119 1.37 16.93 13.03
C SER A 119 2.58 17.83 13.34
N GLY A 120 2.66 19.03 12.75
CA GLY A 120 3.76 19.98 12.96
C GLY A 120 5.09 19.55 12.33
N MET A 121 5.05 18.66 11.33
CA MET A 121 6.24 18.22 10.59
C MET A 121 6.60 19.18 9.45
N VAL A 122 5.65 19.99 8.98
CA VAL A 122 5.82 21.04 7.96
C VAL A 122 4.98 22.27 8.28
#